data_AF-T0LX70-F1
#
_entry.id   AF-T0LX70-F1
#
_cell.length_a   1.000
_cell.length_b   1.000
_cell.length_c   1.000
_cell.angle_alpha   90.00
_cell.angle_beta   90.00
_cell.angle_gamma   90.00
#
_symmetry.space_group_name_H-M   'P 1'
#
loop_
_entity.id
_entity.type
_entity.pdbx_description
1 polymer ?
#
loop_
_entity_poly.entity_id
_entity_poly.type
_entity_poly.pdbx_seq_one_letter_code
_entity_poly.pdbx_strand_id
1 'polypeptide(L)'
;MHNVSCLMNQKLEEAVAGLRCVNKPVKQIAKTLGIKKDEIEKIIKEWILQTDPYISELIRERKVNNIPDTGEIKLLVKMDINNLLNDPRILDYIAKKRNDHHNRFMDCVRYKIKIMLYNNKK
;
A
#
# COMPACT_ATOMS: atom_id res chain seq x y z
N MET A 1 24.17 5.20 19.33
CA MET A 1 24.14 5.04 17.84
C MET A 1 22.92 4.19 17.40
N HIS A 2 21.69 4.56 17.79
CA HIS A 2 20.50 3.70 17.61
C HIS A 2 19.53 4.12 16.49
N ASN A 3 19.83 5.16 15.70
CA ASN A 3 18.86 5.75 14.75
C ASN A 3 19.11 5.48 13.25
N VAL A 4 20.23 4.86 12.87
CA VAL A 4 20.57 4.70 11.43
C VAL A 4 19.80 3.54 10.78
N SER A 5 19.57 2.46 11.52
CA SER A 5 18.87 1.25 11.04
C SER A 5 17.40 1.51 10.66
N CYS A 6 16.65 2.29 11.46
CA CYS A 6 15.25 2.63 11.16
C CYS A 6 15.10 3.53 9.93
N LEU A 7 16.02 4.49 9.74
CA LEU A 7 16.00 5.41 8.60
C LEU A 7 16.32 4.71 7.28
N MET A 8 17.23 3.72 7.30
CA MET A 8 17.54 2.89 6.13
C MET A 8 16.34 2.04 5.69
N ASN A 9 15.59 1.48 6.63
CA ASN A 9 14.40 0.68 6.30
C ASN A 9 13.29 1.56 5.69
N GLN A 10 13.07 2.76 6.23
CA GLN A 10 12.01 3.65 5.75
C GLN A 10 12.22 4.12 4.29
N LYS A 11 13.46 4.50 3.92
CA LYS A 11 13.77 4.89 2.53
C LYS A 11 13.58 3.74 1.54
N LEU A 12 13.91 2.52 1.97
CA LEU A 12 13.71 1.34 1.13
C LEU A 12 12.22 1.05 0.92
N GLU A 13 11.45 1.06 2.00
CA GLU A 13 10.00 0.89 1.92
C GLU A 13 9.35 1.95 1.02
N GLU A 14 9.77 3.21 1.12
CA GLU A 14 9.30 4.30 0.25
C GLU A 14 9.60 4.04 -1.22
N ALA A 15 10.82 3.59 -1.55
CA ALA A 15 11.21 3.24 -2.91
C ALA A 15 10.38 2.06 -3.47
N VAL A 16 10.18 1.01 -2.67
CA VAL A 16 9.31 -0.12 -3.04
C VAL A 16 7.88 0.38 -3.29
N ALA A 17 7.34 1.20 -2.39
CA ALA A 17 5.98 1.72 -2.50
C ALA A 17 5.80 2.59 -3.74
N GLY A 18 6.72 3.50 -4.01
CA GLY A 18 6.70 4.34 -5.21
C GLY A 18 6.62 3.50 -6.49
N LEU A 19 7.36 2.40 -6.57
CA LEU A 19 7.31 1.48 -7.70
C LEU A 19 6.00 0.65 -7.74
N ARG A 20 5.46 0.21 -6.60
CA ARG A 20 4.14 -0.46 -6.54
C ARG A 20 3.01 0.48 -6.98
N CYS A 21 3.06 1.77 -6.59
CA CYS A 21 2.09 2.79 -6.98
C CYS A 21 2.06 3.07 -8.49
N VAL A 22 3.17 2.82 -9.20
CA VAL A 22 3.21 2.89 -10.68
C VAL A 22 3.11 1.49 -11.33
N ASN A 23 2.49 0.55 -10.61
CA ASN A 23 2.14 -0.79 -11.06
C ASN A 23 3.35 -1.69 -11.42
N LYS A 24 4.49 -1.55 -10.75
CA LYS A 24 5.65 -2.43 -11.00
C LYS A 24 5.53 -3.77 -10.25
N PRO A 25 5.80 -4.91 -10.90
CA PRO A 25 5.87 -6.21 -10.23
C PRO A 25 7.16 -6.35 -9.41
N VAL A 26 7.13 -7.19 -8.38
CA VAL A 26 8.27 -7.46 -7.46
C VAL A 26 9.55 -7.78 -8.23
N LYS A 27 9.49 -8.60 -9.28
CA LYS A 27 10.65 -8.93 -10.12
C LYS A 27 11.32 -7.70 -10.74
N GLN A 28 10.54 -6.71 -11.20
CA GLN A 28 11.09 -5.47 -11.76
C GLN A 28 11.66 -4.59 -10.64
N ILE A 29 10.98 -4.48 -9.51
CA ILE A 29 11.44 -3.72 -8.35
C ILE A 29 12.80 -4.25 -7.86
N ALA A 30 12.93 -5.58 -7.71
CA ALA A 30 14.17 -6.24 -7.32
C ALA A 30 15.34 -5.85 -8.24
N LYS A 31 15.11 -5.88 -9.57
CA LYS A 31 16.11 -5.47 -10.55
C LYS A 31 16.44 -3.98 -10.45
N THR A 32 15.44 -3.12 -10.28
CA THR A 32 15.62 -1.66 -10.21
C THR A 32 16.36 -1.22 -8.96
N LEU A 33 16.06 -1.82 -7.81
CA LEU A 33 16.63 -1.44 -6.52
C LEU A 33 17.88 -2.27 -6.14
N GLY A 34 18.21 -3.32 -6.90
CA GLY A 34 19.35 -4.19 -6.62
C GLY A 34 19.19 -5.04 -5.37
N ILE A 35 17.95 -5.35 -4.98
CA ILE A 35 17.64 -6.12 -3.76
C ILE A 35 16.95 -7.45 -4.08
N LYS A 36 16.92 -8.36 -3.12
CA LYS A 36 16.30 -9.68 -3.28
C LYS A 36 14.78 -9.56 -3.31
N LYS A 37 14.12 -10.44 -4.07
CA LYS A 37 12.64 -10.49 -4.14
C LYS A 37 12.03 -10.75 -2.77
N ASP A 38 12.62 -11.68 -2.01
CA ASP A 38 12.14 -12.10 -0.70
C ASP A 38 12.12 -10.94 0.30
N GLU A 39 13.06 -10.00 0.19
CA GLU A 39 13.10 -8.79 1.01
C GLU A 39 11.92 -7.86 0.69
N ILE A 40 11.58 -7.70 -0.59
CA ILE A 40 10.41 -6.92 -1.03
C ILE A 40 9.12 -7.60 -0.57
N GLU A 41 9.03 -8.92 -0.69
CA GLU A 41 7.85 -9.68 -0.26
C GLU A 41 7.66 -9.60 1.26
N LYS A 42 8.76 -9.60 2.04
CA LYS A 42 8.72 -9.36 3.48
C LYS A 42 8.17 -7.97 3.81
N ILE A 43 8.63 -6.92 3.12
CA ILE A 43 8.12 -5.55 3.29
C ILE A 43 6.61 -5.49 3.00
N ILE A 44 6.16 -6.07 1.88
CA ILE A 44 4.73 -6.08 1.51
C ILE A 44 3.91 -6.85 2.56
N LYS A 45 4.42 -7.98 3.05
CA LYS A 45 3.77 -8.76 4.11
C LYS A 45 3.63 -7.95 5.40
N GLU A 46 4.66 -7.19 5.77
CA GLU A 46 4.59 -6.29 6.93
C GLU A 46 3.53 -5.19 6.74
N TRP A 47 3.41 -4.62 5.54
CA TRP A 47 2.34 -3.66 5.25
C TRP A 47 0.95 -4.28 5.40
N ILE A 48 0.75 -5.51 4.92
CA ILE A 48 -0.51 -6.24 5.10
C ILE A 48 -0.83 -6.38 6.58
N LEU A 49 0.10 -6.93 7.37
CA LEU A 49 -0.11 -7.16 8.81
C LEU A 49 -0.42 -5.87 9.57
N GLN A 50 0.28 -4.77 9.26
CA GLN A 50 0.12 -3.50 9.97
C GLN A 50 -1.18 -2.77 9.61
N THR A 51 -1.73 -3.02 8.42
CA THR A 51 -2.88 -2.25 7.90
C THR A 51 -4.19 -3.03 7.89
N ASP A 52 -4.16 -4.36 7.92
CA ASP A 52 -5.36 -5.19 7.84
C ASP A 52 -6.39 -4.92 8.96
N PRO A 53 -6.02 -4.67 10.23
CA PRO A 53 -6.98 -4.30 11.26
C PRO A 53 -7.71 -2.98 10.95
N TYR A 54 -6.96 -1.96 10.52
CA TYR A 54 -7.54 -0.67 10.13
C TYR A 54 -8.45 -0.79 8.90
N ILE A 55 -7.98 -1.51 7.88
CA ILE A 55 -8.76 -1.76 6.66
C ILE A 55 -10.04 -2.50 7.00
N SER A 56 -9.99 -3.50 7.89
CA SER A 56 -11.15 -4.27 8.31
C SER A 56 -12.24 -3.40 8.93
N GLU A 57 -11.86 -2.50 9.83
CA GLU A 57 -12.80 -1.55 10.43
C GLU A 57 -13.32 -0.54 9.39
N LEU A 58 -12.43 -0.01 8.54
CA LEU A 58 -12.77 0.98 7.52
C LEU A 58 -13.87 0.50 6.56
N ILE A 59 -13.93 -0.80 6.28
CA ILE A 59 -14.89 -1.38 5.32
C ILE A 59 -15.96 -2.27 5.97
N ARG A 60 -16.03 -2.37 7.30
CA ARG A 60 -16.76 -3.42 8.02
C ARG A 60 -18.20 -3.66 7.53
N GLU A 61 -18.92 -2.59 7.24
CA GLU A 61 -20.33 -2.61 6.83
C GLU A 61 -20.51 -2.16 5.37
N ARG A 62 -19.42 -2.09 4.61
CA ARG A 62 -19.41 -1.56 3.26
C ARG A 62 -19.95 -2.59 2.27
N LYS A 63 -20.96 -2.20 1.50
CA LYS A 63 -21.40 -2.93 0.30
C LYS A 63 -20.66 -2.39 -0.92
N VAL A 64 -19.99 -3.27 -1.65
CA VAL A 64 -19.26 -2.92 -2.88
C VAL A 64 -20.26 -2.64 -4.00
N ASN A 65 -20.23 -1.43 -4.56
CA ASN A 65 -21.17 -0.99 -5.60
C ASN A 65 -20.46 -0.77 -6.94
N ASN A 66 -19.28 -0.14 -6.94
CA ASN A 66 -18.52 0.15 -8.15
C ASN A 66 -17.02 -0.05 -7.93
N ILE A 67 -16.46 -1.04 -8.62
CA ILE A 67 -15.03 -1.35 -8.54
C ILE A 67 -14.33 -0.61 -9.69
N PRO A 68 -13.42 0.34 -9.40
CA PRO A 68 -12.70 1.06 -10.44
C PRO A 68 -11.85 0.11 -11.27
N ASP A 69 -11.76 0.40 -12.56
CA ASP A 69 -10.89 -0.36 -13.47
C ASP A 69 -9.40 -0.05 -13.23
N THR A 70 -8.52 -0.68 -14.02
CA THR A 70 -7.07 -0.51 -13.87
C THR A 70 -6.57 0.91 -14.20
N GLY A 71 -7.21 1.59 -15.16
CA GLY A 71 -6.89 2.96 -15.54
C GLY A 71 -7.34 3.95 -14.46
N GLU A 72 -8.55 3.77 -13.94
CA GLU A 72 -9.12 4.58 -12.88
C GLU A 72 -8.32 4.44 -11.57
N ILE A 73 -8.07 3.20 -11.10
CA ILE A 73 -7.34 3.00 -9.85
C ILE A 73 -5.94 3.60 -9.91
N LYS A 74 -5.28 3.57 -11.08
CA LYS A 74 -3.95 4.18 -11.30
C LYS A 74 -3.96 5.69 -11.08
N LEU A 75 -5.08 6.36 -11.37
CA LEU A 75 -5.25 7.78 -11.09
C LEU A 75 -5.60 8.00 -9.62
N LEU A 76 -6.53 7.21 -9.08
CA LEU A 76 -7.01 7.36 -7.70
C LEU A 76 -5.91 7.14 -6.67
N VAL A 77 -5.04 6.14 -6.84
CA VAL A 77 -3.94 5.89 -5.90
C VAL A 77 -2.90 7.00 -5.85
N LYS A 78 -2.93 7.99 -6.74
CA LYS A 78 -2.04 9.16 -6.67
C LYS A 78 -2.50 10.23 -5.69
N MET A 79 -3.79 10.22 -5.31
CA MET A 79 -4.35 11.16 -4.33
C MET A 79 -3.60 11.09 -2.99
N ASP A 80 -3.56 12.18 -2.24
CA ASP A 80 -3.11 12.15 -0.84
C ASP A 80 -4.01 11.22 -0.02
N ILE A 81 -3.52 10.77 1.14
CA ILE A 81 -4.20 9.72 1.92
C ILE A 81 -5.60 10.16 2.40
N ASN A 82 -5.84 11.43 2.66
CA ASN A 82 -7.13 11.91 3.15
C ASN A 82 -8.17 11.83 2.02
N ASN A 83 -7.83 12.32 0.83
CA ASN A 83 -8.71 12.21 -0.34
C ASN A 83 -8.88 10.75 -0.78
N LEU A 84 -7.81 9.95 -0.70
CA LEU A 84 -7.82 8.53 -1.03
C LEU A 84 -8.83 7.75 -0.18
N LEU A 85 -8.81 7.92 1.15
CA LEU A 85 -9.69 7.17 2.06
C LEU A 85 -11.10 7.73 2.15
N ASN A 86 -11.37 8.91 1.58
CA ASN A 86 -12.71 9.48 1.46
C ASN A 86 -13.38 9.15 0.11
N ASP A 87 -12.63 8.66 -0.89
CA ASP A 87 -13.19 8.33 -2.19
C ASP A 87 -13.95 6.98 -2.13
N PRO A 88 -15.26 6.95 -2.45
CA PRO A 88 -16.04 5.72 -2.35
C PRO A 88 -15.58 4.62 -3.30
N ARG A 89 -14.97 4.95 -4.45
CA ARG A 89 -14.43 3.97 -5.40
C ARG A 89 -13.18 3.31 -4.86
N ILE A 90 -12.33 4.08 -4.13
CA ILE A 90 -11.19 3.50 -3.43
C ILE A 90 -11.66 2.53 -2.36
N LEU A 91 -12.64 2.93 -1.56
CA LEU A 91 -13.11 2.10 -0.47
C LEU A 91 -13.78 0.81 -1.00
N ASP A 92 -14.51 0.88 -2.12
CA ASP A 92 -15.04 -0.30 -2.83
C ASP A 92 -13.92 -1.18 -3.38
N TYR A 93 -12.88 -0.56 -3.96
CA TYR A 93 -11.68 -1.25 -4.41
C TYR A 93 -10.96 -1.96 -3.26
N ILE A 94 -10.74 -1.30 -2.13
CA ILE A 94 -10.12 -1.86 -0.92
C ILE A 94 -10.95 -3.06 -0.44
N ALA A 95 -12.28 -2.90 -0.34
CA ALA A 95 -13.17 -3.96 0.08
C ALA A 95 -13.08 -5.20 -0.83
N LYS A 96 -12.96 -4.98 -2.14
CA LYS A 96 -12.81 -6.09 -3.11
C LYS A 96 -11.42 -6.72 -3.11
N LYS A 97 -10.36 -5.92 -2.94
CA LYS A 97 -8.97 -6.32 -3.22
C LYS A 97 -8.09 -6.51 -1.99
N ARG A 98 -8.59 -6.26 -0.78
CA ARG A 98 -7.82 -6.44 0.48
C ARG A 98 -7.23 -7.84 0.69
N ASN A 99 -7.80 -8.89 0.09
CA ASN A 99 -7.28 -10.26 0.21
C ASN A 99 -6.43 -10.68 -1.00
N ASP A 100 -6.28 -9.81 -2.01
CA ASP A 100 -5.43 -10.03 -3.17
C ASP A 100 -4.01 -9.52 -2.86
N HIS A 101 -3.17 -10.43 -2.36
CA HIS A 101 -1.78 -10.12 -1.95
C HIS A 101 -0.83 -9.88 -3.13
N HIS A 102 -1.28 -10.09 -4.38
CA HIS A 102 -0.50 -9.78 -5.57
C HIS A 102 -0.84 -8.41 -6.15
N ASN A 103 -1.85 -7.74 -5.59
CA ASN A 103 -2.35 -6.48 -6.12
C ASN A 103 -1.45 -5.29 -5.79
N ARG A 104 -0.86 -4.70 -6.84
CA ARG A 104 0.18 -3.68 -6.74
C ARG A 104 -0.37 -2.33 -6.27
N PHE A 105 -1.57 -2.01 -6.70
CA PHE A 105 -2.25 -0.80 -6.24
C PHE A 105 -2.76 -0.96 -4.81
N MET A 106 -3.20 -2.15 -4.42
CA MET A 106 -3.51 -2.42 -3.01
C MET A 106 -2.28 -2.25 -2.11
N ASP A 107 -1.09 -2.69 -2.55
CA ASP A 107 0.14 -2.45 -1.78
C ASP A 107 0.50 -0.96 -1.66
N CYS A 108 0.29 -0.19 -2.73
CA CYS A 108 0.42 1.27 -2.69
C CYS A 108 -0.53 1.88 -1.64
N VAL A 109 -1.80 1.48 -1.64
CA VAL A 109 -2.80 1.92 -0.66
C VAL A 109 -2.37 1.55 0.76
N ARG A 110 -1.94 0.31 0.99
CA ARG A 110 -1.46 -0.14 2.31
C ARG A 110 -0.27 0.68 2.79
N TYR A 111 0.71 0.96 1.94
CA TYR A 111 1.83 1.80 2.34
C TYR A 111 1.38 3.19 2.77
N LYS A 112 0.46 3.84 2.03
CA LYS A 112 -0.06 5.16 2.42
C LYS A 112 -0.81 5.11 3.76
N ILE A 113 -1.62 4.07 3.99
CA ILE A 113 -2.29 3.84 5.27
C ILE A 113 -1.25 3.64 6.39
N LYS A 114 -0.21 2.83 6.16
CA LYS A 114 0.88 2.60 7.14
C LYS A 114 1.51 3.92 7.57
N ILE A 115 1.87 4.78 6.62
CA ILE A 115 2.49 6.08 6.93
C ILE A 115 1.54 6.97 7.73
N MET A 116 0.25 7.02 7.37
CA MET A 116 -0.76 7.75 8.14
C MET A 116 -0.87 7.22 9.57
N LEU A 117 -1.00 5.91 9.75
CA LEU A 117 -1.08 5.27 11.08
C LEU A 117 0.17 5.51 11.92
N TYR A 118 1.35 5.52 11.30
CA TYR A 118 2.60 5.82 11.97
C TYR A 118 2.68 7.28 12.42
N ASN A 119 2.24 8.22 11.58
CA ASN A 119 2.24 9.65 11.90
C ASN A 119 1.22 9.99 12.99
N ASN A 120 0.05 9.33 13.02
CA ASN A 120 -0.98 9.55 14.05
C ASN A 120 -0.60 9.00 15.44
N LYS A 121 0.45 8.16 15.53
CA LYS A 121 0.96 7.60 16.80
C LYS A 121 2.08 8.44 17.42
N LYS A 122 2.56 9.47 16.72
CA LYS A 122 3.58 10.42 17.20
C LYS A 122 2.91 11.64 17.79
#